data_AF-A0A140GPX5-F1
#
_entry.id   AF-A0A140GPX5-F1
#
_cell.length_a   1.000
_cell.length_b   1.000
_cell.length_c   1.000
_cell.angle_alpha   90.00
_cell.angle_beta   90.00
_cell.angle_gamma   90.00
#
_symmetry.space_group_name_H-M   'P 1'
#
loop_
_entity.id
_entity.type
_entity.pdbx_description
1 polymer ?
#
loop_
_entity_poly.entity_id
_entity_poly.type
_entity_poly.pdbx_seq_one_letter_code
_entity_poly.pdbx_strand_id
1 'polypeptide(L)' 'MYTFLTDFIKEKGYQPTVREIAHAVNLKSSSTVHKHLEMLEKDGLIKLWKREQRGRKKSIHIIDLNKKIKKMY' A
#
# COMPACT_ATOMS: atom_id res chain seq x y z
N MET A 1 -1.38 7.87 3.35
CA MET A 1 -0.78 6.69 2.67
C MET A 1 -1.88 5.81 2.08
N TYR A 2 -2.82 5.31 2.90
CA TYR A 2 -4.02 4.60 2.40
C TYR A 2 -4.91 5.45 1.47
N THR A 3 -5.16 6.72 1.80
CA THR A 3 -5.92 7.64 0.94
C THR A 3 -5.29 7.79 -0.44
N PHE A 4 -3.98 8.05 -0.49
CA PHE A 4 -3.21 8.08 -1.72
C PHE A 4 -3.35 6.78 -2.53
N LEU A 5 -3.21 5.62 -1.89
CA LEU A 5 -3.39 4.32 -2.55
C LEU A 5 -4.78 4.20 -3.20
N THR A 6 -5.84 4.63 -2.52
CA THR A 6 -7.20 4.58 -3.07
C THR A 6 -7.45 5.59 -4.18
N ASP A 7 -6.96 6.82 -4.04
CA ASP A 7 -7.11 7.85 -5.07
C ASP A 7 -6.28 7.50 -6.30
N PHE A 8 -5.06 6.98 -6.10
CA PHE A 8 -4.20 6.53 -7.19
C PHE A 8 -4.85 5.40 -8.00
N ILE A 9 -5.46 4.40 -7.36
CA ILE A 9 -6.18 3.35 -8.09
C ILE A 9 -7.39 3.91 -8.82
N LYS A 10 -8.12 4.87 -8.24
CA LYS A 10 -9.25 5.52 -8.90
C LYS A 10 -8.82 6.35 -10.11
N GLU A 11 -7.71 7.07 -10.01
CA GLU A 11 -7.21 7.95 -11.07
C GLU A 11 -6.48 7.18 -12.18
N LYS A 12 -5.66 6.18 -11.81
CA LYS A 12 -4.78 5.46 -12.73
C LYS A 12 -5.34 4.12 -13.19
N GLY A 13 -6.25 3.53 -12.43
CA GLY A 13 -6.81 2.20 -12.72
C GLY A 13 -5.88 1.03 -12.41
N TYR A 14 -4.73 1.25 -11.76
CA TYR A 14 -3.79 0.20 -11.40
C TYR A 14 -3.19 0.39 -10.00
N GLN A 15 -2.69 -0.72 -9.43
CA GLN A 15 -2.07 -0.72 -8.10
C GLN A 15 -0.74 0.05 -8.11
N PRO A 16 -0.51 1.03 -7.23
CA PRO A 16 0.75 1.75 -7.19
C PRO A 16 1.88 0.84 -6.70
N THR A 17 3.05 1.03 -7.27
CA THR A 17 4.27 0.35 -6.86
C THR A 17 4.96 1.06 -5.70
N VAL A 18 5.86 0.36 -4.99
CA VAL A 18 6.66 0.94 -3.90
C VAL A 18 7.44 2.19 -4.36
N ARG A 19 7.89 2.24 -5.62
CA ARG A 19 8.57 3.42 -6.19
C ARG A 19 7.61 4.59 -6.40
N GLU A 20 6.42 4.35 -6.96
CA GLU A 20 5.42 5.41 -7.17
C GLU A 20 4.96 6.00 -5.84
N ILE A 21 4.74 5.13 -4.85
CA ILE A 21 4.45 5.54 -3.48
C ILE A 21 5.59 6.40 -2.94
N ALA A 22 6.85 5.94 -3.02
CA ALA A 22 8.01 6.69 -2.51
C ALA A 22 8.11 8.09 -3.14
N HIS A 23 7.87 8.19 -4.45
CA HIS A 23 7.82 9.46 -5.16
C HIS A 23 6.66 10.35 -4.69
N ALA A 24 5.45 9.78 -4.57
CA ALA A 24 4.27 10.54 -4.19
C ALA A 24 4.30 11.08 -2.76
N VAL A 25 4.87 10.32 -1.81
CA VAL A 25 5.08 10.78 -0.43
C VAL A 25 6.43 11.48 -0.21
N ASN A 26 7.18 11.74 -1.29
CA ASN A 26 8.49 12.40 -1.28
C ASN A 26 9.47 11.79 -0.25
N LEU A 27 9.41 10.47 -0.05
CA LEU A 27 10.28 9.78 0.88
C LEU A 27 11.56 9.34 0.17
N LYS A 28 12.71 9.80 0.68
CA LYS A 28 14.03 9.50 0.11
C LYS A 28 14.42 8.01 0.20
N SER A 29 13.80 7.25 1.12
CA SER A 29 14.18 5.87 1.39
C SER A 29 13.01 4.90 1.27
N SER A 30 13.15 3.91 0.39
CA SER A 30 12.22 2.79 0.24
C SER A 30 12.01 2.00 1.54
N SER A 31 12.99 2.03 2.45
CA SER A 31 12.91 1.43 3.80
C SER A 31 11.80 2.05 4.66
N THR A 32 11.58 3.36 4.57
CA THR A 32 10.53 4.04 5.33
C THR A 32 9.16 3.69 4.78
N VAL A 33 9.04 3.62 3.44
CA VAL A 33 7.83 3.15 2.76
C VAL A 33 7.47 1.73 3.17
N HIS A 34 8.46 0.85 3.29
CA HIS A 34 8.24 -0.52 3.77
C HIS A 34 7.63 -0.55 5.17
N LYS A 35 8.16 0.22 6.13
CA LYS A 35 7.57 0.32 7.48
C LYS A 35 6.13 0.81 7.46
N HIS A 36 5.82 1.84 6.67
CA HIS A 36 4.44 2.33 6.54
C HIS A 36 3.50 1.27 5.93
N LEU A 37 3.97 0.53 4.94
CA LEU A 37 3.21 -0.56 4.33
C LEU A 37 2.97 -1.70 5.32
N GLU A 38 3.96 -2.06 6.13
CA GLU A 38 3.81 -3.08 7.19
C GLU A 38 2.81 -2.66 8.27
N MET A 39 2.76 -1.37 8.64
CA MET A 39 1.71 -0.86 9.54
C MET A 39 0.32 -1.02 8.92
N LEU A 40 0.15 -0.64 7.65
CA LEU A 40 -1.13 -0.78 6.95
C LEU A 40 -1.55 -2.26 6.76
N GLU A 41 -0.58 -3.17 6.61
CA GLU A 41 -0.83 -4.61 6.57
C GLU A 41 -1.27 -5.13 7.94
N LYS A 42 -0.61 -4.69 9.00
CA LYS A 42 -0.98 -5.01 10.38
C LYS A 42 -2.37 -4.49 10.74
N ASP A 43 -2.74 -3.32 10.22
CA ASP A 43 -4.07 -2.73 10.38
C ASP A 43 -5.14 -3.42 9.51
N GLY A 44 -4.76 -4.40 8.67
CA GLY A 44 -5.67 -5.13 7.80
C GLY A 44 -6.25 -4.28 6.68
N LEU A 45 -5.57 -3.20 6.27
CA LEU A 45 -6.00 -2.30 5.20
C LEU A 45 -5.44 -2.72 3.84
N ILE A 46 -4.23 -3.29 3.82
CA ILE A 46 -3.55 -3.76 2.62
C ILE A 46 -2.92 -5.13 2.85
N LYS A 47 -2.57 -5.81 1.77
CA LYS A 47 -1.84 -7.07 1.77
C LYS A 47 -0.63 -6.94 0.87
N LEU A 48 0.55 -7.11 1.46
CA LEU A 48 1.80 -7.07 0.72
C LEU A 48 2.19 -8.48 0.32
N TRP A 49 2.30 -8.73 -0.98
CA TRP A 49 2.95 -9.95 -1.44
C TRP A 49 4.47 -9.76 -1.37
N LYS A 50 5.05 -10.12 -0.22
CA LYS A 50 6.50 -10.22 -0.04
C LYS A 50 6.98 -11.48 -0.77
N ARG A 51 7.73 -11.33 -1.86
CA ARG A 51 8.57 -12.41 -2.38
C ARG A 51 9.99 -12.14 -1.90
N GLU A 52 10.52 -13.05 -1.10
CA GLU A 52 11.90 -13.05 -0.55
C GLU A 52 12.98 -12.91 -1.65
N GLN A 53 12.64 -13.17 -2.92
CA GLN A 53 13.60 -13.30 -3.99
C GLN A 53 13.96 -11.96 -4.66
N ARG A 54 15.26 -11.62 -4.63
CA ARG A 54 15.87 -10.53 -5.41
C ARG A 54 15.50 -10.69 -6.89
N GLY A 55 14.67 -9.79 -7.41
CA GLY A 55 14.37 -9.69 -8.85
C GLY A 55 12.90 -9.73 -9.25
N ARG A 56 11.96 -10.01 -8.34
CA ARG A 56 10.52 -9.97 -8.67
C ARG A 56 9.82 -8.73 -8.11
N LYS A 57 8.93 -8.15 -8.92
CA LYS A 57 8.15 -6.96 -8.57
C LYS A 57 7.28 -7.25 -7.34
N LYS A 58 7.31 -6.36 -6.35
CA LYS A 58 6.43 -6.40 -5.18
C LYS A 58 5.04 -5.93 -5.62
N SER A 59 4.01 -6.71 -5.30
CA SER A 59 2.61 -6.39 -5.61
C SER A 59 1.89 -6.00 -4.31
N ILE A 60 1.09 -4.94 -4.37
CA ILE A 60 0.35 -4.38 -3.24
C ILE A 60 -1.13 -4.50 -3.55
N HIS A 61 -1.84 -5.34 -2.82
CA HIS A 61 -3.29 -5.43 -2.93
C HIS A 61 -3.93 -4.68 -1.79
N ILE A 62 -4.92 -3.84 -2.09
CA ILE A 62 -5.74 -3.21 -1.06
C ILE A 62 -6.82 -4.22 -0.66
N ILE A 63 -6.85 -4.56 0.63
CA ILE A 63 -7.84 -5.46 1.24
C ILE A 63 -8.53 -4.66 2.33
N ASP A 64 -9.44 -3.77 1.95
CA ASP A 64 -10.08 -2.84 2.87
C ASP A 64 -11.03 -3.56 3.84
N LEU A 65 -10.49 -4.21 4.88
CA LEU A 65 -11.28 -4.95 5.88
C LEU A 65 -11.89 -3.99 6.92
N ASN A 66 -11.23 -2.87 7.19
CA ASN A 66 -11.58 -1.97 8.29
C ASN A 66 -12.77 -1.02 7.97
N LYS A 67 -13.04 -0.69 6.70
CA LYS A 67 -14.29 0.04 6.33
C LYS A 67 -15.55 -0.72 6.73
N LYS A 68 -15.50 -2.05 6.73
CA LYS A 68 -16.67 -2.88 7.06
C LYS A 68 -17.09 -2.71 8.52
N ILE A 69 -16.14 -2.38 9.40
CA ILE A 69 -16.36 -2.25 10.86
C ILE A 69 -16.91 -0.86 11.20
N LYS A 70 -16.44 0.19 10.52
CA LYS A 70 -16.83 1.58 10.82
C LYS A 70 -18.15 2.02 10.17
N LYS A 71 -18.70 1.24 9.24
CA LYS A 71 -19.99 1.53 8.59
C LYS A 71 -21.20 0.89 9.28
N MET A 72 -21.00 0.30 10.47
CA MET A 72 -22.02 -0.43 11.23
C MET A 72 -22.35 0.20 12.59
N TYR A 73 -21.99 1.46 12.80
CA TYR A 73 -22.40 2.26 13.96
C TYR A 73 -23.05 3.55 13.50
#